data_AF-A0A6V8Q6U1-F1
#
_entry.id   AF-A0A6V8Q6U1-F1
#
_cell.length_a   1.000
_cell.length_b   1.000
_cell.length_c   1.000
_cell.angle_alpha   90.00
_cell.angle_beta   90.00
_cell.angle_gamma   90.00
#
_symmetry.space_group_name_H-M   'P 1'
#
loop_
_entity.id
_entity.type
_entity.pdbx_description
1 polymer ?
#
loop_
_entity_poly.entity_id
_entity_poly.type
_entity_poly.pdbx_seq_one_letter_code
_entity_poly.pdbx_strand_id
1 'polypeptide(L)'
;IIGPLSRQRFFLKAGLADVVVTDEQCVITDIPQMASEAGAAMVACSDKISYGLEEVSAKPVDDILREMLENQKQFLILDSEKAAEVIVRAALALAPLRQERKKLMTKEEASLLSAKCRGTCETCNRACPNLLPVNLAINQARQGDFTKLGSVFLRCIGCAKCEEACVNNIPIQKVMQAAAASDTYKIRAGRGPIHDVEIRKVGSPIVLGTIPGVILFAGCSNFPGDIDDVAWLAEELARRKYIVNLSGCAAMAAAMRKDEDGKTIYEKYIPEFDAGCIVNVGSCISNAHVVGAAIKIANIFATLPNRANFELMADYIINRVGACGVVWGPYSQKALCIGTGAVRWGIPIVLGPHGSKYRRLFMSKKEASDWRVMDGRTKQRVDTQEPTPEHMMLVTETKERALVTIIKQCFRRNDTPPGRAIKLNSYISAYKQVMGSLPDDLQNFIRTEKEIPIVYKREVIAYLKEVGWKPKISLSLPTLIGTYETKVPIEATVK
;
A
#
# COMPACT_ATOMS: atom_id res chain seq x y z
N ILE A 1 -5.77 -16.93 -3.21
CA ILE A 1 -4.65 -15.95 -3.21
C ILE A 1 -3.61 -16.45 -2.23
N ILE A 2 -2.37 -16.68 -2.65
CA ILE A 2 -1.31 -17.17 -1.75
C ILE A 2 -0.82 -16.06 -0.82
N GLY A 3 -0.55 -14.87 -1.35
CA GLY A 3 -0.10 -13.73 -0.57
C GLY A 3 0.61 -12.68 -1.41
N PRO A 4 1.15 -11.63 -0.77
CA PRO A 4 1.94 -10.61 -1.45
C PRO A 4 3.29 -11.16 -1.94
N LEU A 5 4.04 -10.35 -2.68
CA LEU A 5 5.38 -10.69 -3.21
C LEU A 5 6.31 -11.34 -2.17
N SER A 6 6.27 -10.87 -0.92
CA SER A 6 7.11 -11.39 0.17
C SER A 6 6.85 -12.86 0.51
N ARG A 7 5.75 -13.46 0.05
CA ARG A 7 5.39 -14.86 0.29
C ARG A 7 5.76 -15.80 -0.85
N GLN A 8 6.20 -15.29 -2.01
CA GLN A 8 6.50 -16.10 -3.19
C GLN A 8 7.56 -17.17 -2.91
N ARG A 9 8.73 -16.77 -2.37
CA ARG A 9 9.82 -17.69 -2.03
C ARG A 9 9.40 -18.70 -0.97
N PHE A 10 8.75 -18.23 0.10
CA PHE A 10 8.33 -19.07 1.20
C PHE A 10 7.40 -20.18 0.73
N PHE A 11 6.37 -19.83 -0.05
CA PHE A 11 5.41 -20.80 -0.57
C PHE A 11 6.06 -21.82 -1.51
N LEU A 12 6.97 -21.37 -2.39
CA LEU A 12 7.67 -22.29 -3.29
C LEU A 12 8.60 -23.24 -2.52
N LYS A 13 9.37 -22.73 -1.55
CA LYS A 13 10.24 -23.55 -0.68
C LYS A 13 9.45 -24.46 0.28
N ALA A 14 8.16 -24.23 0.45
CA ALA A 14 7.27 -25.14 1.16
C ALA A 14 6.91 -26.39 0.36
N GLY A 15 7.26 -26.47 -0.93
CA GLY A 15 7.03 -27.66 -1.75
C GLY A 15 5.56 -27.92 -2.07
N LEU A 16 4.67 -26.98 -1.75
CA LEU A 16 3.23 -27.13 -1.89
C LEU A 16 2.75 -27.07 -3.36
N ALA A 17 3.51 -26.41 -4.24
CA ALA A 17 3.17 -26.28 -5.65
C ALA A 17 3.53 -27.55 -6.43
N ASP A 18 2.62 -28.00 -7.29
CA ASP A 18 2.89 -29.04 -8.29
C ASP A 18 3.45 -28.43 -9.58
N VAL A 19 2.86 -27.32 -10.01
CA VAL A 19 3.29 -26.54 -11.18
C VAL A 19 3.44 -25.08 -10.77
N VAL A 20 4.54 -24.46 -11.18
CA VAL A 20 4.80 -23.03 -11.03
C VAL A 20 4.67 -22.37 -12.40
N VAL A 21 3.81 -21.37 -12.48
CA VAL A 21 3.62 -20.58 -13.70
C VAL A 21 4.11 -19.18 -13.43
N THR A 22 4.90 -18.65 -14.36
CA THR A 22 5.41 -17.27 -14.28
C THR A 22 4.97 -16.46 -15.47
N ASP A 23 4.56 -15.22 -15.19
CA ASP A 23 4.19 -14.21 -16.17
C ASP A 23 5.29 -13.14 -16.24
N GLU A 24 5.00 -11.91 -15.84
CA GLU A 24 5.91 -10.79 -15.85
C GLU A 24 5.74 -9.90 -14.62
N GLN A 25 6.81 -9.19 -14.27
CA GLN A 25 6.87 -8.16 -13.24
C GLN A 25 6.68 -8.66 -11.80
N CYS A 26 7.61 -8.27 -10.91
CA CYS A 26 7.58 -8.70 -9.50
C CYS A 26 7.66 -10.24 -9.34
N VAL A 27 8.32 -10.92 -10.28
CA VAL A 27 8.67 -12.34 -10.17
C VAL A 27 10.13 -12.43 -9.72
N ILE A 28 10.42 -13.23 -8.69
CA ILE A 28 11.81 -13.41 -8.23
C ILE A 28 12.59 -14.21 -9.29
N THR A 29 13.88 -13.94 -9.44
CA THR A 29 14.68 -14.43 -10.57
C THR A 29 15.10 -15.89 -10.48
N ASP A 30 15.14 -16.47 -9.28
CA ASP A 30 15.60 -17.85 -9.03
C ASP A 30 14.44 -18.87 -8.94
N ILE A 31 13.28 -18.53 -9.50
CA ILE A 31 12.10 -19.42 -9.55
C ILE A 31 12.40 -20.76 -10.26
N PRO A 32 13.09 -20.81 -11.41
CA PRO A 32 13.45 -22.07 -12.07
C PRO A 32 14.20 -23.05 -11.15
N GLN A 33 15.21 -22.55 -10.46
CA GLN A 33 16.02 -23.33 -9.52
C GLN A 33 15.16 -23.80 -8.34
N MET A 34 14.41 -22.90 -7.71
CA MET A 34 13.56 -23.24 -6.57
C MET A 34 12.44 -24.23 -6.94
N ALA A 35 11.89 -24.14 -8.16
CA ALA A 35 10.90 -25.10 -8.65
C ALA A 35 11.52 -26.50 -8.82
N SER A 36 12.71 -26.59 -9.42
CA SER A 36 13.45 -27.85 -9.55
C SER A 36 13.80 -28.46 -8.19
N GLU A 37 14.33 -27.66 -7.25
CA GLU A 37 14.62 -28.11 -5.87
C GLU A 37 13.36 -28.60 -5.14
N ALA A 38 12.23 -27.93 -5.34
CA ALA A 38 10.93 -28.37 -4.82
C ALA A 38 10.35 -29.58 -5.58
N GLY A 39 10.91 -29.94 -6.74
CA GLY A 39 10.43 -30.95 -7.68
C GLY A 39 9.14 -30.55 -8.41
N ALA A 40 8.79 -29.27 -8.42
CA ALA A 40 7.63 -28.75 -9.13
C ALA A 40 7.98 -28.58 -10.61
N ALA A 41 7.02 -28.84 -11.49
CA ALA A 41 7.12 -28.41 -12.88
C ALA A 41 7.07 -26.88 -12.97
N MET A 42 7.66 -26.32 -14.04
CA MET A 42 7.71 -24.87 -14.22
C MET A 42 7.49 -24.51 -15.70
N VAL A 43 6.62 -23.51 -15.91
CA VAL A 43 6.34 -22.92 -17.22
C VAL A 43 6.47 -21.39 -17.11
N ALA A 44 7.27 -20.81 -17.99
CA ALA A 44 7.26 -19.37 -18.26
C ALA A 44 6.29 -19.06 -19.40
N CYS A 45 5.48 -18.02 -19.24
CA CYS A 45 4.45 -17.63 -20.22
C CYS A 45 4.67 -16.22 -20.79
N SER A 46 5.85 -15.63 -20.59
CA SER A 46 6.14 -14.26 -21.05
C SER A 46 7.53 -14.18 -21.67
N ASP A 47 7.62 -13.46 -22.78
CA ASP A 47 8.87 -13.11 -23.45
C ASP A 47 9.75 -12.17 -22.61
N LYS A 48 9.20 -11.50 -21.60
CA LYS A 48 9.94 -10.60 -20.70
C LYS A 48 10.67 -11.34 -19.59
N ILE A 49 10.23 -12.56 -19.26
CA ILE A 49 10.87 -13.41 -18.24
C ILE A 49 10.94 -14.84 -18.79
N SER A 50 11.94 -15.09 -19.64
CA SER A 50 12.15 -16.39 -20.29
C SER A 50 13.08 -17.33 -19.53
N TYR A 51 13.90 -16.81 -18.60
CA TYR A 51 14.93 -17.55 -17.86
C TYR A 51 15.95 -18.31 -18.72
N GLY A 52 16.01 -18.06 -20.03
CA GLY A 52 16.81 -18.86 -20.96
C GLY A 52 16.22 -20.26 -21.23
N LEU A 53 14.93 -20.48 -20.94
CA LEU A 53 14.24 -21.73 -21.23
C LEU A 53 13.99 -21.90 -22.73
N GLU A 54 13.89 -23.15 -23.18
CA GLU A 54 13.51 -23.47 -24.55
C GLU A 54 12.07 -23.02 -24.81
N GLU A 55 11.88 -22.24 -25.88
CA GLU A 55 10.57 -21.84 -26.39
C GLU A 55 9.97 -23.03 -27.17
N VAL A 56 8.82 -23.52 -26.73
CA VAL A 56 8.21 -24.74 -27.29
C VAL A 56 6.77 -24.54 -27.74
N SER A 57 6.34 -23.30 -28.02
CA SER A 57 4.99 -23.02 -28.53
C SER A 57 4.69 -23.75 -29.83
N ALA A 58 5.68 -24.16 -30.61
CA ALA A 58 5.49 -24.97 -31.82
C ALA A 58 5.41 -26.49 -31.55
N LYS A 59 5.86 -26.99 -30.40
CA LYS A 59 5.89 -28.43 -30.12
C LYS A 59 4.50 -28.98 -29.76
N PRO A 60 4.22 -30.27 -30.01
CA PRO A 60 3.01 -30.93 -29.52
C PRO A 60 2.94 -30.97 -27.99
N VAL A 61 1.73 -30.83 -27.44
CA VAL A 61 1.51 -30.81 -25.97
C VAL A 61 2.02 -32.09 -25.30
N ASP A 62 1.76 -33.25 -25.91
CA ASP A 62 2.13 -34.55 -25.33
C ASP A 62 3.65 -34.72 -25.22
N ASP A 63 4.42 -34.19 -26.18
CA ASP A 63 5.88 -34.21 -26.14
C ASP A 63 6.43 -33.29 -25.03
N ILE A 64 5.84 -32.10 -24.90
CA ILE A 64 6.18 -31.15 -23.83
C ILE A 64 5.92 -31.82 -22.46
N LEU A 65 4.74 -32.40 -22.26
CA LEU A 65 4.37 -33.07 -21.01
C LEU A 65 5.30 -34.22 -20.67
N ARG A 66 5.66 -35.06 -21.65
CA ARG A 66 6.61 -36.16 -21.44
C ARG A 66 7.96 -35.64 -20.95
N GLU A 67 8.54 -34.65 -21.64
CA GLU A 67 9.81 -34.04 -21.23
C GLU A 67 9.72 -33.35 -19.86
N MET A 68 8.60 -32.70 -19.54
CA MET A 68 8.38 -32.06 -18.23
C MET A 68 8.30 -33.08 -17.09
N LEU A 69 7.58 -34.19 -17.29
CA LEU A 69 7.28 -35.16 -16.23
C LEU A 69 8.43 -36.14 -16.01
N GLU A 70 9.07 -36.60 -17.07
CA GLU A 70 10.14 -37.61 -17.00
C GLU A 70 11.50 -36.97 -16.71
N ASN A 71 11.80 -35.84 -17.36
CA ASN A 71 13.12 -35.21 -17.30
C ASN A 71 13.15 -33.93 -16.45
N GLN A 72 12.02 -33.57 -15.82
CA GLN A 72 11.87 -32.31 -15.06
C GLN A 72 12.25 -31.07 -15.87
N LYS A 73 12.11 -31.14 -17.20
CA LYS A 73 12.46 -30.03 -18.07
C LYS A 73 11.46 -28.89 -17.90
N GLN A 74 11.96 -27.66 -17.93
CA GLN A 74 11.18 -26.44 -17.77
C GLN A 74 11.14 -25.71 -19.12
N PHE A 75 10.03 -25.04 -19.41
CA PHE A 75 9.77 -24.50 -20.74
C PHE A 75 9.23 -23.08 -20.74
N LEU A 76 9.52 -22.37 -21.83
CA LEU A 76 8.82 -21.15 -22.22
C LEU A 76 7.72 -21.52 -23.22
N ILE A 77 6.48 -21.11 -22.94
CA ILE A 77 5.33 -21.32 -23.82
C ILE A 77 4.59 -19.99 -23.96
N LEU A 78 4.73 -19.35 -25.12
CA LEU A 78 4.13 -18.05 -25.44
C LEU A 78 2.69 -18.18 -25.97
N ASP A 79 2.33 -19.32 -26.56
CA ASP A 79 0.95 -19.65 -26.89
C ASP A 79 0.15 -19.88 -25.60
N SER A 80 -0.80 -18.98 -25.32
CA SER A 80 -1.56 -18.98 -24.07
C SER A 80 -2.52 -20.17 -23.94
N GLU A 81 -3.11 -20.65 -25.04
CA GLU A 81 -4.02 -21.80 -25.02
C GLU A 81 -3.22 -23.08 -24.77
N LYS A 82 -2.10 -23.24 -25.48
CA LYS A 82 -1.18 -24.36 -25.29
C LYS A 82 -0.58 -24.37 -23.89
N ALA A 83 -0.14 -23.22 -23.40
CA ALA A 83 0.40 -23.09 -22.04
C ALA A 83 -0.64 -23.54 -21.01
N ALA A 84 -1.88 -23.07 -21.13
CA ALA A 84 -2.97 -23.46 -20.23
C ALA A 84 -3.20 -24.98 -20.21
N GLU A 85 -3.24 -25.62 -21.38
CA GLU A 85 -3.40 -27.07 -21.47
C GLU A 85 -2.24 -27.81 -20.80
N VAL A 86 -0.98 -27.46 -21.14
CA VAL A 86 0.23 -28.06 -20.56
C VAL A 86 0.24 -27.91 -19.04
N ILE A 87 -0.04 -26.71 -18.52
CA ILE A 87 -0.04 -26.41 -17.09
C ILE A 87 -1.05 -27.28 -16.35
N VAL A 88 -2.30 -27.37 -16.84
CA VAL A 88 -3.36 -28.12 -16.17
C VAL A 88 -3.07 -29.63 -16.21
N ARG A 89 -2.66 -30.16 -17.37
CA ARG A 89 -2.36 -31.59 -17.53
C ARG A 89 -1.14 -32.00 -16.70
N ALA A 90 -0.10 -31.17 -16.65
CA ALA A 90 1.08 -31.41 -15.79
C ALA A 90 0.69 -31.40 -14.30
N ALA A 91 -0.17 -30.46 -13.88
CA ALA A 91 -0.62 -30.38 -12.48
C ALA A 91 -1.38 -31.63 -12.06
N LEU A 92 -2.32 -32.11 -12.89
CA LEU A 92 -3.09 -33.32 -12.61
C LEU A 92 -2.21 -34.58 -12.54
N ALA A 93 -1.20 -34.67 -13.41
CA ALA A 93 -0.25 -35.79 -13.41
C ALA A 93 0.69 -35.78 -12.21
N LEU A 94 1.18 -34.60 -11.80
CA LEU A 94 2.13 -34.45 -10.69
C LEU A 94 1.50 -34.51 -9.31
N ALA A 95 0.24 -34.06 -9.16
CA ALA A 95 -0.45 -34.00 -7.88
C ALA A 95 -0.43 -35.33 -7.08
N PRO A 96 -0.71 -36.52 -7.65
CA PRO A 96 -0.61 -37.78 -6.91
C PRO A 96 0.84 -38.19 -6.60
N LEU A 97 1.79 -37.89 -7.49
CA LEU A 97 3.20 -38.27 -7.34
C LEU A 97 3.92 -37.45 -6.25
N ARG A 98 3.39 -36.27 -5.92
CA ARG A 98 4.02 -35.31 -5.01
C ARG A 98 3.39 -35.24 -3.61
N GLN A 99 2.43 -36.11 -3.28
CA GLN A 99 1.70 -36.05 -2.00
C GLN A 99 2.66 -36.03 -0.79
N GLU A 100 3.69 -36.88 -0.79
CA GLU A 100 4.67 -36.93 0.29
C GLU A 100 5.52 -35.66 0.41
N ARG A 101 5.66 -34.88 -0.66
CA ARG A 101 6.43 -33.62 -0.69
C ARG A 101 5.65 -32.41 -0.18
N LYS A 102 4.32 -32.53 -0.07
CA LYS A 102 3.44 -31.44 0.40
C LYS A 102 3.36 -31.33 1.93
N LYS A 103 4.22 -32.06 2.64
CA LYS A 103 4.34 -32.00 4.10
C LYS A 103 5.19 -30.80 4.49
N LEU A 104 4.57 -29.87 5.23
CA LEU A 104 5.29 -28.75 5.84
C LEU A 104 6.25 -29.27 6.91
N MET A 105 7.36 -28.55 7.08
CA MET A 105 8.35 -28.87 8.10
C MET A 105 7.74 -28.89 9.51
N THR A 106 8.03 -29.92 10.29
CA THR A 106 7.57 -30.00 11.69
C THR A 106 8.43 -29.14 12.61
N LYS A 107 7.94 -28.88 13.82
CA LYS A 107 8.68 -28.13 14.84
C LYS A 107 9.94 -28.87 15.29
N GLU A 108 9.91 -30.20 15.31
CA GLU A 108 11.03 -31.06 15.68
C GLU A 108 12.14 -30.97 14.62
N GLU A 109 11.78 -31.09 13.34
CA GLU A 109 12.71 -30.93 12.22
C GLU A 109 13.35 -29.54 12.20
N ALA A 110 12.53 -28.51 12.42
CA ALA A 110 12.99 -27.13 12.49
C ALA A 110 13.95 -26.88 13.66
N SER A 111 13.69 -27.49 14.83
CA SER A 111 14.58 -27.43 16.00
C SER A 111 15.94 -28.06 15.69
N LEU A 112 15.95 -29.22 15.01
CA LEU A 112 17.18 -29.92 14.63
C LEU A 112 18.05 -29.11 13.66
N LEU A 113 17.44 -28.51 12.63
CA LEU A 113 18.15 -27.63 11.71
C LEU A 113 18.67 -26.37 12.40
N SER A 114 17.88 -25.82 13.32
CA SER A 114 18.24 -24.64 14.12
C SER A 114 19.38 -24.92 15.10
N ALA A 115 19.61 -26.18 15.50
CA ALA A 115 20.71 -26.56 16.38
C ALA A 115 22.11 -26.25 15.82
N LYS A 116 22.23 -26.10 14.48
CA LYS A 116 23.46 -25.65 13.81
C LYS A 116 23.75 -24.17 14.03
N CYS A 117 22.82 -23.40 14.59
CA CYS A 117 23.03 -21.97 14.83
C CYS A 117 24.03 -21.74 15.96
N ARG A 118 25.03 -20.87 15.73
CA ARG A 118 25.99 -20.46 16.76
C ARG A 118 25.43 -19.40 17.71
N GLY A 119 24.36 -18.70 17.33
CA GLY A 119 23.75 -17.64 18.15
C GLY A 119 24.55 -16.33 18.28
N THR A 120 25.79 -16.25 17.80
CA THR A 120 26.67 -15.08 18.06
C THR A 120 27.26 -14.41 16.81
N CYS A 121 27.21 -15.04 15.63
CA CYS A 121 27.85 -14.44 14.43
C CYS A 121 27.07 -13.26 13.83
N GLU A 122 25.75 -13.24 14.00
CA GLU A 122 24.81 -12.21 13.50
C GLU A 122 24.85 -11.91 12.00
N THR A 123 25.53 -12.71 11.19
CA THR A 123 25.68 -12.45 9.74
C THR A 123 24.32 -12.36 9.03
N CYS A 124 23.36 -13.20 9.44
CA CYS A 124 21.99 -13.17 8.93
C CYS A 124 21.21 -11.89 9.30
N ASN A 125 21.47 -11.28 10.45
CA ASN A 125 20.85 -10.02 10.85
C ASN A 125 21.37 -8.88 9.95
N ARG A 126 22.69 -8.82 9.78
CA ARG A 126 23.37 -7.79 8.96
C ARG A 126 23.01 -7.89 7.48
N ALA A 127 22.83 -9.11 6.97
CA ALA A 127 22.39 -9.35 5.60
C ALA A 127 20.90 -9.05 5.38
N CYS A 128 20.09 -8.97 6.44
CA CYS A 128 18.66 -8.72 6.33
C CYS A 128 18.40 -7.26 5.90
N PRO A 129 17.67 -7.00 4.81
CA PRO A 129 17.35 -5.63 4.39
C PRO A 129 16.54 -4.81 5.40
N ASN A 130 15.83 -5.51 6.30
CA ASN A 130 15.02 -4.94 7.39
C ASN A 130 15.70 -5.08 8.76
N LEU A 131 16.97 -5.53 8.81
CA LEU A 131 17.75 -5.73 10.03
C LEU A 131 17.01 -6.56 11.10
N LEU A 132 16.26 -7.58 10.66
CA LEU A 132 15.48 -8.42 11.56
C LEU A 132 16.42 -9.26 12.46
N PRO A 133 16.01 -9.57 13.71
CA PRO A 133 16.79 -10.38 14.63
C PRO A 133 16.69 -11.89 14.29
N VAL A 134 17.05 -12.26 13.06
CA VAL A 134 16.96 -13.62 12.51
C VAL A 134 17.79 -14.61 13.34
N ASN A 135 19.01 -14.21 13.73
CA ASN A 135 19.89 -15.02 14.56
C ASN A 135 19.21 -15.45 15.87
N LEU A 136 18.64 -14.48 16.58
CA LEU A 136 17.97 -14.71 17.87
C LEU A 136 16.76 -15.63 17.70
N ALA A 137 15.95 -15.40 16.67
CA ALA A 137 14.79 -16.22 16.37
C ALA A 137 15.16 -17.68 16.06
N ILE A 138 16.18 -17.91 15.23
CA ILE A 138 16.66 -19.27 14.92
C ILE A 138 17.32 -19.92 16.13
N ASN A 139 18.08 -19.16 16.94
CA ASN A 139 18.71 -19.71 18.13
C ASN A 139 17.69 -20.13 19.20
N GLN A 140 16.54 -19.45 19.30
CA GLN A 140 15.44 -19.87 20.17
C GLN A 140 14.67 -21.06 19.60
N ALA A 141 14.48 -21.12 18.28
CA ALA A 141 13.86 -22.25 17.61
C ALA A 141 14.59 -23.58 17.88
N ARG A 142 15.91 -23.54 18.12
CA ARG A 142 16.70 -24.72 18.58
C ARG A 142 16.13 -25.34 19.86
N GLN A 143 15.57 -24.53 20.76
CA GLN A 143 15.02 -24.96 22.05
C GLN A 143 13.52 -25.26 21.96
N GLY A 144 12.92 -25.24 20.77
CA GLY A 144 11.49 -25.46 20.55
C GLY A 144 10.62 -24.21 20.71
N ASP A 145 11.19 -23.03 20.97
CA ASP A 145 10.44 -21.77 21.01
C ASP A 145 10.44 -21.08 19.62
N PHE A 146 9.29 -21.09 18.97
CA PHE A 146 9.09 -20.53 17.63
C PHE A 146 8.44 -19.14 17.64
N THR A 147 8.19 -18.56 18.82
CA THR A 147 7.44 -17.30 18.97
C THR A 147 8.12 -16.15 18.23
N LYS A 148 9.42 -15.96 18.45
CA LYS A 148 10.18 -14.91 17.73
C LYS A 148 10.35 -15.22 16.25
N LEU A 149 10.39 -16.50 15.87
CA LEU A 149 10.46 -16.88 14.46
C LEU A 149 9.17 -16.49 13.72
N GLY A 150 8.00 -16.66 14.36
CA GLY A 150 6.73 -16.17 13.83
C GLY A 150 6.72 -14.64 13.65
N SER A 151 7.17 -13.90 14.66
CA SER A 151 7.31 -12.43 14.55
C SER A 151 8.25 -12.00 13.42
N VAL A 152 9.40 -12.68 13.27
CA VAL A 152 10.32 -12.42 12.15
C VAL A 152 9.67 -12.78 10.82
N PHE A 153 8.91 -13.87 10.73
CA PHE A 153 8.22 -14.29 9.51
C PHE A 153 7.20 -13.26 9.03
N LEU A 154 6.40 -12.68 9.93
CA LEU A 154 5.42 -11.64 9.59
C LEU A 154 6.10 -10.41 8.96
N ARG A 155 7.28 -10.04 9.46
CA ARG A 155 8.10 -8.91 8.99
C ARG A 155 9.06 -9.26 7.84
N CYS A 156 9.19 -10.54 7.51
CA CYS A 156 10.14 -11.03 6.50
C CYS A 156 9.64 -10.73 5.09
N ILE A 157 10.51 -10.17 4.26
CA ILE A 157 10.23 -9.92 2.83
C ILE A 157 10.55 -11.12 1.92
N GLY A 158 10.94 -12.27 2.47
CA GLY A 158 11.19 -13.50 1.71
C GLY A 158 12.40 -13.46 0.76
N CYS A 159 13.39 -12.60 1.02
CA CYS A 159 14.53 -12.39 0.11
C CYS A 159 15.67 -13.42 0.22
N ALA A 160 15.68 -14.27 1.25
CA ALA A 160 16.73 -15.27 1.53
C ALA A 160 18.19 -14.76 1.64
N LYS A 161 18.45 -13.45 1.69
CA LYS A 161 19.80 -12.91 1.96
C LYS A 161 20.42 -13.40 3.27
N CYS A 162 19.59 -13.71 4.26
CA CYS A 162 20.03 -14.32 5.50
C CYS A 162 20.52 -15.78 5.33
N GLU A 163 19.97 -16.54 4.37
CA GLU A 163 20.41 -17.89 4.05
C GLU A 163 21.75 -17.87 3.31
N GLU A 164 21.89 -17.01 2.29
CA GLU A 164 23.13 -16.80 1.54
C GLU A 164 24.31 -16.45 2.47
N ALA A 165 24.06 -15.67 3.50
CA ALA A 165 25.08 -15.21 4.44
C ALA A 165 25.33 -16.19 5.61
N CYS A 166 24.57 -17.28 5.73
CA CYS A 166 24.67 -18.18 6.87
C CYS A 166 25.89 -19.10 6.74
N VAL A 167 26.90 -18.92 7.59
CA VAL A 167 28.13 -19.76 7.60
C VAL A 167 27.88 -21.25 7.86
N ASN A 168 26.72 -21.62 8.40
CA ASN A 168 26.33 -23.00 8.68
C ASN A 168 25.24 -23.52 7.72
N ASN A 169 24.92 -22.77 6.66
CA ASN A 169 23.96 -23.13 5.62
C ASN A 169 22.58 -23.54 6.17
N ILE A 170 22.07 -22.81 7.17
CA ILE A 170 20.74 -23.06 7.74
C ILE A 170 19.68 -22.56 6.74
N PRO A 171 18.71 -23.41 6.33
CA PRO A 171 17.64 -23.01 5.41
C PRO A 171 16.54 -22.23 6.16
N ILE A 172 16.85 -20.99 6.56
CA ILE A 172 16.01 -20.11 7.39
C ILE A 172 14.57 -19.99 6.89
N GLN A 173 14.34 -19.84 5.57
CA GLN A 173 13.01 -19.75 4.98
C GLN A 173 12.21 -21.05 5.14
N LYS A 174 12.88 -22.21 5.10
CA LYS A 174 12.25 -23.50 5.36
C LYS A 174 11.92 -23.67 6.85
N VAL A 175 12.84 -23.28 7.73
CA VAL A 175 12.63 -23.28 9.18
C VAL A 175 11.44 -22.41 9.60
N MET A 176 11.18 -21.29 8.91
CA MET A 176 10.00 -20.44 9.16
C MET A 176 8.66 -21.16 8.97
N GLN A 177 8.61 -22.29 8.24
CA GLN A 177 7.37 -23.06 8.07
C GLN A 177 6.82 -23.56 9.41
N ALA A 178 7.70 -23.93 10.35
CA ALA A 178 7.31 -24.39 11.69
C ALA A 178 6.61 -23.31 12.53
N ALA A 179 6.76 -22.03 12.17
CA ALA A 179 6.10 -20.91 12.83
C ALA A 179 4.89 -20.36 12.06
N ALA A 180 4.81 -20.62 10.74
CA ALA A 180 3.82 -20.02 9.83
C ALA A 180 2.73 -20.99 9.35
N ALA A 181 2.78 -22.27 9.77
CA ALA A 181 1.96 -23.31 9.20
C ALA A 181 0.46 -23.14 9.52
N SER A 182 -0.30 -22.75 8.48
CA SER A 182 -1.76 -22.93 8.30
C SER A 182 -2.68 -21.71 8.47
N ASP A 183 -2.15 -20.49 8.50
CA ASP A 183 -3.02 -19.31 8.57
C ASP A 183 -3.83 -19.10 7.28
N THR A 184 -5.15 -19.06 7.43
CA THR A 184 -6.09 -18.73 6.36
C THR A 184 -6.76 -17.39 6.63
N TYR A 185 -6.92 -16.59 5.58
CA TYR A 185 -7.48 -15.25 5.68
C TYR A 185 -8.53 -15.02 4.60
N LYS A 186 -9.55 -14.21 4.92
CA LYS A 186 -10.53 -13.77 3.94
C LYS A 186 -10.15 -12.41 3.38
N ILE A 187 -10.18 -12.33 2.06
CA ILE A 187 -9.99 -11.10 1.31
C ILE A 187 -11.14 -10.96 0.33
N ARG A 188 -11.74 -9.77 0.27
CA ARG A 188 -12.77 -9.48 -0.73
C ARG A 188 -12.13 -9.42 -2.11
N ALA A 189 -12.79 -9.96 -3.13
CA ALA A 189 -12.32 -9.83 -4.51
C ALA A 189 -12.17 -8.34 -4.90
N GLY A 190 -11.25 -8.07 -5.84
CA GLY A 190 -11.09 -6.74 -6.41
C GLY A 190 -12.35 -6.32 -7.15
N ARG A 191 -13.05 -5.30 -6.65
CA ARG A 191 -14.36 -4.91 -7.20
C ARG A 191 -14.29 -4.03 -8.45
N GLY A 192 -13.12 -3.51 -8.80
CA GLY A 192 -12.92 -2.66 -9.96
C GLY A 192 -13.31 -1.19 -9.71
N PRO A 193 -13.87 -0.50 -10.73
CA PRO A 193 -14.09 0.95 -10.68
C PRO A 193 -15.16 1.37 -9.66
N ILE A 194 -14.99 2.57 -9.11
CA ILE A 194 -16.02 3.23 -8.30
C ILE A 194 -17.14 3.68 -9.23
N HIS A 195 -18.41 3.42 -8.92
CA HIS A 195 -19.52 3.73 -9.83
C HIS A 195 -19.96 5.20 -9.72
N ASP A 196 -20.58 5.72 -10.78
CA ASP A 196 -21.05 7.12 -10.80
C ASP A 196 -22.14 7.38 -9.76
N VAL A 197 -22.97 6.38 -9.44
CA VAL A 197 -23.95 6.46 -8.35
C VAL A 197 -23.29 6.66 -6.99
N GLU A 198 -22.15 6.00 -6.75
CA GLU A 198 -21.35 6.20 -5.54
C GLU A 198 -20.73 7.60 -5.53
N ILE A 199 -20.17 8.06 -6.67
CA ILE A 199 -19.62 9.41 -6.78
C ILE A 199 -20.67 10.50 -6.53
N ARG A 200 -21.91 10.33 -7.03
CA ARG A 200 -23.01 11.29 -6.76
C ARG A 200 -23.36 11.33 -5.28
N LYS A 201 -23.31 10.20 -4.57
CA LYS A 201 -23.56 10.10 -3.12
C LYS A 201 -22.49 10.83 -2.31
N VAL A 202 -21.21 10.62 -2.62
CA VAL A 202 -20.09 11.11 -1.77
C VAL A 202 -19.39 12.37 -2.27
N GLY A 203 -19.64 12.82 -3.51
CA GLY A 203 -18.93 13.95 -4.13
C GLY A 203 -19.04 15.25 -3.33
N SER A 204 -20.26 15.64 -2.95
CA SER A 204 -20.48 16.84 -2.12
C SER A 204 -19.85 16.69 -0.72
N PRO A 205 -20.12 15.62 0.06
CA PRO A 205 -19.48 15.45 1.36
C PRO A 205 -17.94 15.48 1.34
N ILE A 206 -17.29 14.91 0.31
CA ILE A 206 -15.83 14.94 0.17
C ILE A 206 -15.33 16.37 -0.08
N VAL A 207 -16.00 17.11 -0.98
CA VAL A 207 -15.59 18.48 -1.36
C VAL A 207 -15.81 19.50 -0.24
N LEU A 208 -16.86 19.29 0.55
CA LEU A 208 -17.16 20.13 1.72
C LEU A 208 -16.33 19.74 2.95
N GLY A 209 -15.67 18.58 2.92
CA GLY A 209 -14.81 18.04 3.97
C GLY A 209 -15.54 17.27 5.08
N THR A 210 -16.86 17.03 4.94
CA THR A 210 -17.64 16.27 5.92
C THR A 210 -17.41 14.76 5.82
N ILE A 211 -16.99 14.28 4.64
CA ILE A 211 -16.19 13.06 4.52
C ILE A 211 -14.71 13.48 4.56
N PRO A 212 -13.93 13.06 5.56
CA PRO A 212 -12.57 13.58 5.79
C PRO A 212 -11.60 13.37 4.63
N GLY A 213 -11.75 12.28 3.89
CA GLY A 213 -11.02 12.08 2.65
C GLY A 213 -11.06 10.66 2.11
N VAL A 214 -10.51 10.52 0.91
CA VAL A 214 -10.34 9.25 0.19
C VAL A 214 -8.90 8.77 0.35
N ILE A 215 -8.73 7.59 0.92
CA ILE A 215 -7.42 6.99 1.16
C ILE A 215 -7.20 5.82 0.21
N LEU A 216 -6.01 5.72 -0.36
CA LEU A 216 -5.57 4.57 -1.15
C LEU A 216 -4.32 3.94 -0.53
N PHE A 217 -4.45 2.76 0.05
CA PHE A 217 -3.31 1.90 0.36
C PHE A 217 -2.93 1.11 -0.88
N ALA A 218 -1.84 1.53 -1.51
CA ALA A 218 -1.21 0.89 -2.65
C ALA A 218 0.19 0.38 -2.27
N GLY A 219 0.86 -0.24 -3.23
CA GLY A 219 2.29 -0.54 -3.11
C GLY A 219 2.62 -2.02 -2.98
N CYS A 220 3.89 -2.25 -2.67
CA CYS A 220 4.48 -3.57 -2.55
C CYS A 220 4.50 -4.02 -1.08
N SER A 221 5.17 -5.14 -0.80
CA SER A 221 5.25 -5.72 0.54
C SER A 221 6.62 -5.57 1.19
N ASN A 222 7.34 -4.48 0.88
CA ASN A 222 8.61 -4.16 1.53
C ASN A 222 8.35 -3.31 2.79
N PHE A 223 7.59 -3.86 3.72
CA PHE A 223 7.14 -3.14 4.91
C PHE A 223 8.30 -2.93 5.91
N PRO A 224 8.37 -1.76 6.55
CA PRO A 224 9.39 -1.47 7.58
C PRO A 224 9.14 -2.20 8.90
N GLY A 225 7.85 -2.37 9.23
CA GLY A 225 7.33 -2.92 10.47
C GLY A 225 6.63 -4.24 10.22
N ASP A 226 5.45 -4.39 10.80
CA ASP A 226 4.63 -5.58 10.66
C ASP A 226 3.77 -5.50 9.38
N ILE A 227 3.44 -6.66 8.81
CA ILE A 227 2.49 -6.77 7.70
C ILE A 227 1.10 -6.24 8.10
N ASP A 228 0.81 -6.31 9.41
CA ASP A 228 -0.41 -5.84 10.06
C ASP A 228 -0.57 -4.32 10.09
N ASP A 229 0.50 -3.55 9.87
CA ASP A 229 0.47 -2.09 9.93
C ASP A 229 -0.55 -1.51 8.94
N VAL A 230 -0.69 -2.13 7.76
CA VAL A 230 -1.66 -1.70 6.74
C VAL A 230 -3.09 -1.90 7.23
N ALA A 231 -3.39 -3.04 7.86
CA ALA A 231 -4.70 -3.30 8.43
C ALA A 231 -5.02 -2.32 9.56
N TRP A 232 -4.05 -2.08 10.46
CA TRP A 232 -4.22 -1.13 11.56
C TRP A 232 -4.49 0.29 11.06
N LEU A 233 -3.70 0.79 10.11
CA LEU A 233 -3.89 2.11 9.49
C LEU A 233 -5.26 2.22 8.81
N ALA A 234 -5.66 1.18 8.06
CA ALA A 234 -6.96 1.14 7.40
C ALA A 234 -8.13 1.20 8.40
N GLU A 235 -8.06 0.45 9.50
CA GLU A 235 -9.09 0.48 10.54
C GLU A 235 -9.16 1.83 11.25
N GLU A 236 -8.02 2.42 11.62
CA GLU A 236 -8.00 3.73 12.28
C GLU A 236 -8.63 4.83 11.41
N LEU A 237 -8.37 4.80 10.10
CA LEU A 237 -8.96 5.74 9.16
C LEU A 237 -10.45 5.45 8.92
N ALA A 238 -10.85 4.19 8.82
CA ALA A 238 -12.26 3.81 8.65
C ALA A 238 -13.11 4.19 9.89
N ARG A 239 -12.61 3.97 11.11
CA ARG A 239 -13.26 4.43 12.35
C ARG A 239 -13.45 5.94 12.38
N ARG A 240 -12.51 6.67 11.77
CA ARG A 240 -12.55 8.14 11.60
C ARG A 240 -13.34 8.58 10.36
N LYS A 241 -14.14 7.69 9.76
CA LYS A 241 -15.05 7.95 8.64
C LYS A 241 -14.37 8.33 7.32
N TYR A 242 -13.08 8.02 7.14
CA TYR A 242 -12.45 8.08 5.82
C TYR A 242 -12.98 6.97 4.91
N ILE A 243 -12.91 7.19 3.59
CA ILE A 243 -13.17 6.15 2.59
C ILE A 243 -11.85 5.44 2.30
N VAL A 244 -11.70 4.18 2.74
CA VAL A 244 -10.44 3.45 2.63
C VAL A 244 -10.46 2.48 1.46
N ASN A 245 -9.51 2.62 0.55
CA ASN A 245 -9.34 1.77 -0.62
C ASN A 245 -8.00 1.06 -0.53
N LEU A 246 -7.95 -0.21 -0.94
CA LEU A 246 -6.75 -1.02 -0.98
C LEU A 246 -6.58 -1.69 -2.35
N SER A 247 -5.34 -1.87 -2.77
CA SER A 247 -4.99 -2.61 -3.98
C SER A 247 -3.73 -3.45 -3.82
N GLY A 248 -3.55 -4.42 -4.72
CA GLY A 248 -2.32 -5.19 -4.86
C GLY A 248 -1.83 -5.85 -3.56
N CYS A 249 -0.53 -5.78 -3.29
CA CYS A 249 0.06 -6.38 -2.08
C CYS A 249 -0.46 -5.75 -0.79
N ALA A 250 -0.84 -4.46 -0.80
CA ALA A 250 -1.41 -3.81 0.38
C ALA A 250 -2.79 -4.39 0.73
N ALA A 251 -3.63 -4.68 -0.28
CA ALA A 251 -4.92 -5.35 -0.07
C ALA A 251 -4.75 -6.75 0.53
N MET A 252 -3.73 -7.49 0.07
CA MET A 252 -3.37 -8.80 0.61
C MET A 252 -2.87 -8.71 2.04
N ALA A 253 -1.91 -7.82 2.32
CA ALA A 253 -1.34 -7.60 3.65
C ALA A 253 -2.43 -7.24 4.68
N ALA A 254 -3.37 -6.36 4.29
CA ALA A 254 -4.51 -6.00 5.12
C ALA A 254 -5.43 -7.17 5.50
N ALA A 255 -5.51 -8.22 4.68
CA ALA A 255 -6.27 -9.43 5.00
C ALA A 255 -5.56 -10.32 6.03
N MET A 256 -4.23 -10.21 6.13
CA MET A 256 -3.39 -11.10 6.95
C MET A 256 -3.45 -10.81 8.45
N ARG A 257 -4.35 -9.91 8.88
CA ARG A 257 -4.67 -9.63 10.27
C ARG A 257 -6.10 -10.07 10.58
N LYS A 258 -6.25 -10.82 11.66
CA LYS A 258 -7.54 -11.11 12.30
C LYS A 258 -7.65 -10.32 13.61
N ASP A 259 -8.86 -9.94 13.97
CA ASP A 259 -9.14 -9.41 15.30
C ASP A 259 -9.39 -10.53 16.32
N GLU A 260 -9.79 -10.14 17.53
CA GLU A 260 -10.10 -11.04 18.65
C GLU A 260 -11.23 -12.02 18.32
N ASP A 261 -12.15 -11.64 17.43
CA ASP A 261 -13.24 -12.49 16.93
C ASP A 261 -12.81 -13.38 15.74
N GLY A 262 -11.54 -13.34 15.34
CA GLY A 262 -11.01 -14.08 14.21
C GLY A 262 -11.40 -13.50 12.84
N LYS A 263 -11.95 -12.28 12.77
CA LYS A 263 -12.41 -11.64 11.55
C LYS A 263 -11.35 -10.73 10.93
N THR A 264 -11.28 -10.75 9.61
CA THR A 264 -10.45 -9.81 8.85
C THR A 264 -11.14 -8.45 8.69
N ILE A 265 -10.39 -7.41 8.32
CA ILE A 265 -10.98 -6.09 8.05
C ILE A 265 -12.06 -6.13 6.95
N TYR A 266 -11.97 -7.09 6.01
CA TYR A 266 -12.93 -7.24 4.92
C TYR A 266 -14.27 -7.87 5.36
N GLU A 267 -14.27 -8.57 6.48
CA GLU A 267 -15.48 -9.14 7.09
C GLU A 267 -16.16 -8.12 8.01
N LYS A 268 -15.40 -7.19 8.58
CA LYS A 268 -15.90 -6.19 9.54
C LYS A 268 -16.49 -4.95 8.89
N TYR A 269 -15.90 -4.50 7.77
CA TYR A 269 -16.25 -3.22 7.15
C TYR A 269 -16.98 -3.39 5.81
N ILE A 270 -17.93 -2.50 5.56
CA ILE A 270 -18.81 -2.53 4.39
C ILE A 270 -18.00 -2.27 3.08
N PRO A 271 -18.32 -2.94 1.95
CA PRO A 271 -17.68 -2.76 0.63
C PRO A 271 -18.01 -1.50 -0.17
N GLU A 272 -18.64 -0.49 0.40
CA GLU A 272 -19.08 0.68 -0.36
C GLU A 272 -18.00 1.76 -0.47
N PHE A 273 -18.03 2.57 -1.52
CA PHE A 273 -17.21 3.78 -1.57
C PHE A 273 -17.90 4.89 -0.77
N ASP A 274 -17.90 4.76 0.57
CA ASP A 274 -18.55 5.68 1.50
C ASP A 274 -17.80 5.79 2.85
N ALA A 275 -18.21 6.74 3.67
CA ALA A 275 -17.60 7.12 4.93
C ALA A 275 -17.45 5.93 5.90
N GLY A 276 -16.21 5.58 6.24
CA GLY A 276 -15.89 4.49 7.15
C GLY A 276 -15.99 3.09 6.53
N CYS A 277 -16.02 3.00 5.20
CA CYS A 277 -15.99 1.74 4.47
C CYS A 277 -14.57 1.38 4.03
N ILE A 278 -14.37 0.07 3.77
CA ILE A 278 -13.09 -0.49 3.31
C ILE A 278 -13.32 -1.27 2.01
N VAL A 279 -12.59 -0.91 0.97
CA VAL A 279 -12.78 -1.41 -0.39
C VAL A 279 -11.50 -2.00 -0.96
N ASN A 280 -11.53 -3.26 -1.39
CA ASN A 280 -10.49 -3.80 -2.28
C ASN A 280 -10.85 -3.48 -3.73
N VAL A 281 -10.11 -2.60 -4.39
CA VAL A 281 -10.36 -2.20 -5.79
C VAL A 281 -9.73 -3.15 -6.81
N GLY A 282 -8.77 -3.99 -6.41
CA GLY A 282 -8.14 -4.99 -7.27
C GLY A 282 -6.62 -4.98 -7.25
N SER A 283 -6.00 -5.27 -8.40
CA SER A 283 -4.56 -5.39 -8.53
C SER A 283 -3.88 -4.01 -8.58
N CYS A 284 -2.55 -3.96 -8.77
CA CYS A 284 -1.81 -2.70 -8.82
C CYS A 284 -2.29 -1.75 -9.95
N ILE A 285 -2.88 -2.25 -11.03
CA ILE A 285 -3.41 -1.39 -12.11
C ILE A 285 -4.72 -0.71 -11.69
N SER A 286 -5.49 -1.34 -10.78
CA SER A 286 -6.74 -0.83 -10.23
C SER A 286 -6.56 0.41 -9.36
N ASN A 287 -5.32 0.81 -9.04
CA ASN A 287 -5.02 2.13 -8.48
C ASN A 287 -5.59 3.28 -9.35
N ALA A 288 -5.67 3.05 -10.67
CA ALA A 288 -6.28 3.98 -11.61
C ALA A 288 -7.77 4.24 -11.30
N HIS A 289 -8.48 3.30 -10.69
CA HIS A 289 -9.89 3.48 -10.34
C HIS A 289 -10.09 4.49 -9.21
N VAL A 290 -9.18 4.55 -8.24
CA VAL A 290 -9.28 5.47 -7.10
C VAL A 290 -8.81 6.87 -7.48
N VAL A 291 -7.75 6.99 -8.29
CA VAL A 291 -7.40 8.26 -8.94
C VAL A 291 -8.54 8.71 -9.85
N GLY A 292 -9.12 7.79 -10.62
CA GLY A 292 -10.30 8.00 -11.44
C GLY A 292 -11.50 8.49 -10.63
N ALA A 293 -11.70 8.01 -9.39
CA ALA A 293 -12.76 8.51 -8.52
C ALA A 293 -12.58 10.00 -8.18
N ALA A 294 -11.35 10.46 -7.89
CA ALA A 294 -11.06 11.88 -7.69
C ALA A 294 -11.35 12.72 -8.95
N ILE A 295 -10.96 12.22 -10.13
CA ILE A 295 -11.28 12.86 -11.42
C ILE A 295 -12.80 12.91 -11.64
N LYS A 296 -13.52 11.83 -11.33
CA LYS A 296 -14.98 11.77 -11.45
C LYS A 296 -15.70 12.67 -10.46
N ILE A 297 -15.16 12.92 -9.27
CA ILE A 297 -15.73 13.93 -8.36
C ILE A 297 -15.67 15.31 -9.03
N ALA A 298 -14.53 15.69 -9.62
CA ALA A 298 -14.41 16.96 -10.35
C ALA A 298 -15.35 17.01 -11.58
N ASN A 299 -15.47 15.91 -12.32
CA ASN A 299 -16.30 15.87 -13.53
C ASN A 299 -17.80 15.78 -13.25
N ILE A 300 -18.24 14.92 -12.35
CA ILE A 300 -19.67 14.64 -12.08
C ILE A 300 -20.24 15.67 -11.12
N PHE A 301 -19.57 15.91 -9.98
CA PHE A 301 -20.10 16.80 -8.95
C PHE A 301 -19.87 18.28 -9.30
N ALA A 302 -18.65 18.64 -9.72
CA ALA A 302 -18.37 20.01 -10.14
C ALA A 302 -18.66 20.28 -11.62
N THR A 303 -19.11 19.27 -12.38
CA THR A 303 -19.55 19.42 -13.78
C THR A 303 -18.48 20.04 -14.70
N LEU A 304 -17.20 19.79 -14.38
CA LEU A 304 -16.05 20.26 -15.14
C LEU A 304 -15.78 19.36 -16.36
N PRO A 305 -15.42 19.93 -17.52
CA PRO A 305 -15.16 19.13 -18.72
C PRO A 305 -13.85 18.36 -18.57
N ASN A 306 -13.89 17.04 -18.80
CA ASN A 306 -12.74 16.15 -18.61
C ASN A 306 -11.81 16.06 -19.84
N ARG A 307 -12.36 16.22 -21.06
CA ARG A 307 -11.60 16.01 -22.30
C ARG A 307 -10.48 17.05 -22.43
N ALA A 308 -9.24 16.56 -22.53
CA ALA A 308 -8.03 17.37 -22.73
C ALA A 308 -7.83 18.50 -21.70
N ASN A 309 -8.34 18.34 -20.47
CA ASN A 309 -8.41 19.41 -19.49
C ASN A 309 -7.72 19.07 -18.16
N PHE A 310 -6.57 18.41 -18.27
CA PHE A 310 -5.81 17.89 -17.12
C PHE A 310 -5.57 18.95 -16.03
N GLU A 311 -5.13 20.15 -16.43
CA GLU A 311 -4.72 21.21 -15.51
C GLU A 311 -5.87 21.70 -14.62
N LEU A 312 -7.06 21.96 -15.20
CA LEU A 312 -8.25 22.34 -14.42
C LEU A 312 -8.71 21.23 -13.48
N MET A 313 -8.65 19.98 -13.94
CA MET A 313 -9.08 18.83 -13.15
C MET A 313 -8.13 18.59 -11.96
N ALA A 314 -6.82 18.68 -12.18
CA ALA A 314 -5.81 18.55 -11.12
C ALA A 314 -5.89 19.73 -10.13
N ASP A 315 -6.11 20.95 -10.61
CA ASP A 315 -6.33 22.13 -9.78
C ASP A 315 -7.56 21.98 -8.88
N TYR A 316 -8.66 21.44 -9.42
CA TYR A 316 -9.84 21.14 -8.62
C TYR A 316 -9.52 20.12 -7.52
N ILE A 317 -8.83 19.03 -7.85
CA ILE A 317 -8.50 17.96 -6.90
C ILE A 317 -7.62 18.48 -5.76
N ILE A 318 -6.52 19.20 -6.07
CA ILE A 318 -5.59 19.68 -5.04
C ILE A 318 -6.21 20.70 -4.09
N ASN A 319 -7.17 21.50 -4.57
CA ASN A 319 -7.80 22.54 -3.75
C ASN A 319 -9.07 22.07 -3.02
N ARG A 320 -9.73 21.00 -3.48
CA ARG A 320 -11.09 20.65 -3.04
C ARG A 320 -11.31 19.19 -2.64
N VAL A 321 -10.54 18.24 -3.17
CA VAL A 321 -10.79 16.81 -2.93
C VAL A 321 -9.80 16.30 -1.89
N GLY A 322 -10.27 16.13 -0.65
CA GLY A 322 -9.48 15.52 0.43
C GLY A 322 -9.11 14.09 0.08
N ALA A 323 -7.83 13.84 -0.21
CA ALA A 323 -7.34 12.52 -0.59
C ALA A 323 -5.87 12.37 -0.23
N CYS A 324 -5.45 11.12 0.03
CA CYS A 324 -4.06 10.76 0.25
C CYS A 324 -3.80 9.32 -0.21
N GLY A 325 -2.74 9.11 -0.98
CA GLY A 325 -2.22 7.78 -1.27
C GLY A 325 -1.19 7.35 -0.22
N VAL A 326 -1.10 6.05 0.04
CA VAL A 326 -0.18 5.45 1.00
C VAL A 326 0.51 4.29 0.33
N VAL A 327 1.84 4.31 0.34
CA VAL A 327 2.69 3.20 -0.12
C VAL A 327 3.56 2.79 1.06
N TRP A 328 3.01 1.96 1.95
CA TRP A 328 3.68 1.58 3.20
C TRP A 328 4.88 0.65 2.97
N GLY A 329 4.80 -0.22 1.98
CA GLY A 329 5.88 -1.13 1.60
C GLY A 329 6.51 -0.80 0.24
N PRO A 330 7.13 0.37 0.03
CA PRO A 330 7.67 0.78 -1.27
C PRO A 330 8.86 -0.09 -1.70
N TYR A 331 8.88 -0.48 -2.98
CA TYR A 331 9.96 -1.28 -3.58
C TYR A 331 10.06 -1.04 -5.08
N SER A 332 9.02 -1.37 -5.83
CA SER A 332 9.07 -1.39 -7.29
C SER A 332 9.11 0.00 -7.92
N GLN A 333 9.65 0.11 -9.14
CA GLN A 333 9.52 1.33 -9.96
C GLN A 333 8.05 1.63 -10.28
N LYS A 334 7.19 0.61 -10.39
CA LYS A 334 5.74 0.77 -10.57
C LYS A 334 5.12 1.61 -9.45
N ALA A 335 5.48 1.35 -8.19
CA ALA A 335 4.97 2.11 -7.06
C ALA A 335 5.41 3.59 -7.11
N LEU A 336 6.65 3.86 -7.53
CA LEU A 336 7.13 5.24 -7.74
C LEU A 336 6.35 5.94 -8.87
N CYS A 337 6.08 5.26 -9.99
CA CYS A 337 5.29 5.79 -11.10
C CYS A 337 3.84 6.07 -10.70
N ILE A 338 3.19 5.14 -9.98
CA ILE A 338 1.83 5.31 -9.45
C ILE A 338 1.78 6.51 -8.51
N GLY A 339 2.71 6.60 -7.55
CA GLY A 339 2.77 7.73 -6.61
C GLY A 339 3.02 9.06 -7.33
N THR A 340 3.95 9.10 -8.27
CA THR A 340 4.22 10.32 -9.07
C THR A 340 3.02 10.70 -9.94
N GLY A 341 2.29 9.72 -10.49
CA GLY A 341 1.04 9.95 -11.21
C GLY A 341 -0.04 10.58 -10.33
N ALA A 342 -0.22 10.10 -9.11
CA ALA A 342 -1.15 10.68 -8.14
C ALA A 342 -0.75 12.11 -7.75
N VAL A 343 0.55 12.37 -7.53
CA VAL A 343 1.07 13.72 -7.26
C VAL A 343 0.72 14.68 -8.39
N ARG A 344 0.85 14.27 -9.65
CA ARG A 344 0.46 15.09 -10.81
C ARG A 344 -1.01 15.47 -10.78
N TRP A 345 -1.88 14.61 -10.25
CA TRP A 345 -3.31 14.88 -10.07
C TRP A 345 -3.64 15.67 -8.80
N GLY A 346 -2.65 16.17 -8.06
CA GLY A 346 -2.90 16.91 -6.83
C GLY A 346 -3.20 16.04 -5.61
N ILE A 347 -2.87 14.74 -5.66
CA ILE A 347 -3.09 13.80 -4.57
C ILE A 347 -1.75 13.52 -3.86
N PRO A 348 -1.60 13.91 -2.58
CA PRO A 348 -0.38 13.69 -1.82
C PRO A 348 -0.17 12.20 -1.50
N ILE A 349 1.10 11.81 -1.36
CA ILE A 349 1.53 10.44 -1.10
C ILE A 349 2.37 10.34 0.18
N VAL A 350 2.01 9.40 1.06
CA VAL A 350 2.82 8.99 2.21
C VAL A 350 3.51 7.67 1.89
N LEU A 351 4.84 7.66 1.99
CA LEU A 351 5.68 6.48 1.76
C LEU A 351 6.16 5.92 3.11
N GLY A 352 6.27 4.59 3.19
CA GLY A 352 7.05 3.96 4.27
C GLY A 352 8.54 4.30 4.16
N PRO A 353 9.35 3.96 5.19
CA PRO A 353 10.76 4.34 5.35
C PRO A 353 11.64 3.99 4.15
N HIS A 354 11.43 2.82 3.55
CA HIS A 354 12.18 2.40 2.37
C HIS A 354 11.92 3.26 1.13
N GLY A 355 10.89 4.11 1.14
CA GLY A 355 10.59 5.07 0.08
C GLY A 355 11.67 6.15 -0.07
N SER A 356 12.47 6.39 0.98
CA SER A 356 13.67 7.24 0.91
C SER A 356 14.63 6.82 -0.20
N LYS A 357 14.66 5.52 -0.53
CA LYS A 357 15.50 4.94 -1.59
C LYS A 357 15.06 5.34 -3.01
N TYR A 358 13.88 5.95 -3.18
CA TYR A 358 13.46 6.54 -4.47
C TYR A 358 14.15 7.87 -4.79
N ARG A 359 14.93 8.45 -3.86
CA ARG A 359 15.81 9.62 -4.03
C ARG A 359 15.13 10.97 -4.23
N ARG A 360 13.88 11.01 -4.69
CA ARG A 360 13.13 12.26 -4.90
C ARG A 360 11.82 12.25 -4.11
N LEU A 361 11.66 13.28 -3.27
CA LEU A 361 10.44 13.58 -2.52
C LEU A 361 9.94 14.98 -2.90
N PHE A 362 8.66 15.27 -2.62
CA PHE A 362 8.03 16.54 -2.95
C PHE A 362 7.53 17.18 -1.65
N MET A 363 8.46 17.80 -0.92
CA MET A 363 8.24 18.39 0.39
C MET A 363 8.32 19.91 0.32
N SER A 364 7.35 20.59 0.90
CA SER A 364 7.42 22.03 1.19
C SER A 364 8.39 22.32 2.35
N LYS A 365 8.81 23.57 2.46
CA LYS A 365 9.46 24.14 3.65
C LYS A 365 8.42 24.69 4.65
N LYS A 366 7.22 24.10 4.69
CA LYS A 366 6.10 24.54 5.52
C LYS A 366 5.84 26.04 5.38
N GLU A 367 5.79 26.80 6.47
CA GLU A 367 5.49 28.24 6.52
C GLU A 367 6.43 29.08 5.66
N ALA A 368 7.66 28.61 5.38
CA ALA A 368 8.62 29.31 4.54
C ALA A 368 8.38 29.11 3.02
N SER A 369 7.32 28.41 2.63
CA SER A 369 6.95 28.18 1.22
C SER A 369 5.93 29.20 0.73
N ASP A 370 5.76 29.30 -0.59
CA ASP A 370 4.71 30.12 -1.18
C ASP A 370 3.35 29.42 -1.09
N TRP A 371 2.43 30.01 -0.31
CA TRP A 371 1.05 29.53 -0.15
C TRP A 371 0.03 30.48 -0.80
N ARG A 372 0.49 31.35 -1.70
CA ARG A 372 -0.40 32.19 -2.48
C ARG A 372 -1.22 31.34 -3.44
N VAL A 373 -2.50 31.65 -3.50
CA VAL A 373 -3.44 31.13 -4.49
C VAL A 373 -4.36 32.24 -4.94
N MET A 374 -5.05 32.03 -6.04
CA MET A 374 -6.05 32.92 -6.57
C MET A 374 -7.41 32.53 -5.99
N ASP A 375 -8.22 33.49 -5.60
CA ASP A 375 -9.67 33.28 -5.51
C ASP A 375 -10.26 33.48 -6.90
N GLY A 376 -10.69 32.40 -7.55
CA GLY A 376 -11.17 32.44 -8.94
C GLY A 376 -12.39 33.33 -9.15
N ARG A 377 -13.22 33.59 -8.12
CA ARG A 377 -14.39 34.47 -8.24
C ARG A 377 -14.01 35.94 -8.18
N THR A 378 -13.14 36.31 -7.24
CA THR A 378 -12.74 37.72 -7.06
C THR A 378 -11.53 38.09 -7.92
N LYS A 379 -10.83 37.09 -8.48
CA LYS A 379 -9.57 37.21 -9.21
C LYS A 379 -8.47 37.90 -8.40
N GLN A 380 -8.53 37.77 -7.08
CA GLN A 380 -7.52 38.31 -6.17
C GLN A 380 -6.56 37.22 -5.73
N ARG A 381 -5.26 37.55 -5.72
CA ARG A 381 -4.22 36.70 -5.12
C ARG A 381 -4.24 36.87 -3.61
N VAL A 382 -4.33 35.75 -2.91
CA VAL A 382 -4.38 35.69 -1.45
C VAL A 382 -3.31 34.73 -0.96
N ASP A 383 -2.46 35.19 -0.06
CA ASP A 383 -1.59 34.30 0.71
C ASP A 383 -2.40 33.66 1.82
N THR A 384 -2.65 32.35 1.72
CA THR A 384 -3.44 31.65 2.73
C THR A 384 -2.66 31.37 4.00
N GLN A 385 -1.33 31.39 3.95
CA GLN A 385 -0.46 30.92 5.03
C GLN A 385 -0.92 29.56 5.57
N GLU A 386 -1.47 28.72 4.69
CA GLU A 386 -2.09 27.43 5.00
C GLU A 386 -1.41 26.34 4.15
N PRO A 387 -0.58 25.47 4.76
CA PRO A 387 0.14 24.42 4.07
C PRO A 387 -0.77 23.21 3.79
N THR A 388 -1.70 23.33 2.84
CA THR A 388 -2.67 22.28 2.50
C THR A 388 -2.70 21.90 1.00
N PRO A 389 -2.40 20.65 0.62
CA PRO A 389 -1.62 19.68 1.40
C PRO A 389 -0.20 20.21 1.68
N GLU A 390 0.40 19.80 2.79
CA GLU A 390 1.72 20.30 3.21
C GLU A 390 2.84 19.74 2.33
N HIS A 391 2.73 18.47 1.96
CA HIS A 391 3.70 17.80 1.11
C HIS A 391 2.96 16.97 0.08
N MET A 392 3.53 16.88 -1.12
CA MET A 392 2.97 16.04 -2.18
C MET A 392 3.54 14.62 -2.12
N MET A 393 4.76 14.43 -1.61
CA MET A 393 5.32 13.11 -1.39
C MET A 393 6.34 13.16 -0.26
N LEU A 394 6.10 12.40 0.80
CA LEU A 394 7.02 12.30 1.94
C LEU A 394 7.18 10.86 2.43
N VAL A 395 8.18 10.66 3.30
CA VAL A 395 8.44 9.40 3.99
C VAL A 395 8.10 9.57 5.47
N THR A 396 7.54 8.53 6.08
CA THR A 396 7.29 8.46 7.53
C THR A 396 7.88 7.17 8.12
N GLU A 397 8.43 7.25 9.34
CA GLU A 397 9.17 6.16 9.97
C GLU A 397 8.28 5.04 10.52
N THR A 398 7.18 5.42 11.19
CA THR A 398 6.29 4.51 11.91
C THR A 398 4.84 4.64 11.47
N LYS A 399 4.03 3.60 11.70
CA LYS A 399 2.60 3.64 11.35
C LYS A 399 1.86 4.74 12.13
N GLU A 400 2.26 5.02 13.36
CA GLU A 400 1.65 6.03 14.20
C GLU A 400 1.88 7.43 13.60
N ARG A 401 3.11 7.72 13.17
CA ARG A 401 3.43 8.97 12.46
C ARG A 401 2.75 9.03 11.09
N ALA A 402 2.67 7.89 10.39
CA ALA A 402 1.96 7.78 9.12
C ALA A 402 0.48 8.14 9.27
N LEU A 403 -0.22 7.63 10.30
CA LEU A 403 -1.64 7.93 10.54
C LEU A 403 -1.89 9.45 10.64
N VAL A 404 -1.13 10.12 11.50
CA VAL A 404 -1.23 11.57 11.71
C VAL A 404 -0.95 12.32 10.40
N THR A 405 0.06 11.89 9.66
CA THR A 405 0.46 12.48 8.38
C THR A 405 -0.64 12.30 7.33
N ILE A 406 -1.22 11.11 7.19
CA ILE A 406 -2.27 10.80 6.21
C ILE A 406 -3.48 11.71 6.45
N ILE A 407 -3.90 11.85 7.71
CA ILE A 407 -5.00 12.74 8.11
C ILE A 407 -4.69 14.19 7.74
N LYS A 408 -3.49 14.67 8.08
CA LYS A 408 -3.04 16.03 7.78
C LYS A 408 -3.01 16.31 6.27
N GLN A 409 -2.57 15.35 5.46
CA GLN A 409 -2.54 15.51 4.00
C GLN A 409 -3.92 15.50 3.34
N CYS A 410 -5.01 15.22 4.05
CA CYS A 410 -6.37 15.28 3.53
C CYS A 410 -7.03 16.67 3.68
N PHE A 411 -6.41 17.61 4.40
CA PHE A 411 -6.91 18.99 4.50
C PHE A 411 -6.87 19.70 3.15
N ARG A 412 -7.89 20.51 2.88
CA ARG A 412 -8.03 21.27 1.64
C ARG A 412 -8.46 22.71 1.93
N ARG A 413 -8.00 23.64 1.09
CA ARG A 413 -8.34 25.07 1.19
C ARG A 413 -9.85 25.31 1.12
N ASN A 414 -10.58 24.48 0.36
CA ASN A 414 -12.03 24.60 0.19
C ASN A 414 -12.87 23.95 1.30
N ASP A 415 -12.25 23.29 2.30
CA ASP A 415 -13.02 22.67 3.38
C ASP A 415 -13.99 23.69 4.00
N THR A 416 -15.24 23.32 4.22
CA THR A 416 -16.19 24.20 4.93
C THR A 416 -15.88 24.22 6.42
N PRO A 417 -16.39 25.19 7.22
CA PRO A 417 -16.14 25.16 8.65
C PRO A 417 -16.56 23.84 9.35
N PRO A 418 -17.72 23.23 9.04
CA PRO A 418 -18.05 21.90 9.55
C PRO A 418 -17.10 20.79 9.09
N GLY A 419 -16.72 20.77 7.80
CA GLY A 419 -15.80 19.77 7.28
C GLY A 419 -14.39 19.90 7.87
N ARG A 420 -13.88 21.13 7.97
CA ARG A 420 -12.61 21.45 8.62
C ARG A 420 -12.62 21.03 10.09
N ALA A 421 -13.72 21.26 10.81
CA ALA A 421 -13.87 20.80 12.19
C ALA A 421 -13.78 19.27 12.32
N ILE A 422 -14.38 18.51 11.40
CA ILE A 422 -14.27 17.04 11.39
C ILE A 422 -12.82 16.58 11.15
N LYS A 423 -12.11 17.22 10.21
CA LYS A 423 -10.70 16.92 9.94
C LYS A 423 -9.79 17.30 11.09
N LEU A 424 -10.00 18.48 11.71
CA LEU A 424 -9.29 18.92 12.90
C LEU A 424 -9.52 17.99 14.09
N ASN A 425 -10.75 17.51 14.28
CA ASN A 425 -11.06 16.53 15.32
C ASN A 425 -10.27 15.23 15.08
N SER A 426 -10.23 14.75 13.84
CA SER A 426 -9.45 13.57 13.47
C SER A 426 -7.94 13.79 13.67
N TYR A 427 -7.43 14.97 13.31
CA TYR A 427 -6.01 15.32 13.45
C TYR A 427 -5.61 15.42 14.92
N ILE A 428 -6.32 16.19 15.72
CA ILE A 428 -6.06 16.38 17.15
C ILE A 428 -6.17 15.05 17.89
N SER A 429 -7.22 14.26 17.65
CA SER A 429 -7.40 12.98 18.35
C SER A 429 -6.32 11.95 17.98
N ALA A 430 -5.96 11.82 16.70
CA ALA A 430 -4.87 10.94 16.29
C ALA A 430 -3.52 11.44 16.82
N TYR A 431 -3.27 12.75 16.81
CA TYR A 431 -2.03 13.32 17.34
C TYR A 431 -1.91 13.09 18.85
N LYS A 432 -2.99 13.30 19.62
CA LYS A 432 -3.01 13.01 21.07
C LYS A 432 -2.81 11.52 21.36
N GLN A 433 -3.43 10.64 20.57
CA GLN A 433 -3.24 9.19 20.70
C GLN A 433 -1.78 8.77 20.51
N VAL A 434 -1.06 9.44 19.61
CA VAL A 434 0.32 9.07 19.23
C VAL A 434 1.38 9.82 20.02
N MET A 435 1.19 11.11 20.26
CA MET A 435 2.19 12.04 20.81
C MET A 435 1.81 12.59 22.19
N GLY A 436 0.57 12.39 22.66
CA GLY A 436 0.11 12.82 23.99
C GLY A 436 -0.19 14.33 24.14
N SER A 437 0.03 15.14 23.11
CA SER A 437 -0.16 16.60 23.17
C SER A 437 -1.04 17.13 22.03
N LEU A 438 -1.28 18.45 21.98
CA LEU A 438 -1.83 19.09 20.78
C LEU A 438 -0.79 19.13 19.65
N PRO A 439 -1.21 19.10 18.37
CA PRO A 439 -0.32 19.38 17.26
C PRO A 439 0.35 20.74 17.39
N ASP A 440 1.67 20.78 17.16
CA ASP A 440 2.51 21.97 17.25
C ASP A 440 2.30 22.98 16.09
N ASP A 441 1.58 22.54 15.06
CA ASP A 441 1.28 23.28 13.83
C ASP A 441 -0.23 23.52 13.63
N LEU A 442 -1.04 23.38 14.69
CA LEU A 442 -2.49 23.48 14.60
C LEU A 442 -2.99 24.85 14.11
N GLN A 443 -2.28 25.92 14.44
CA GLN A 443 -2.49 27.29 13.98
C GLN A 443 -2.46 27.43 12.46
N ASN A 444 -1.79 26.50 11.77
CA ASN A 444 -1.71 26.49 10.32
C ASN A 444 -3.03 26.09 9.67
N PHE A 445 -3.83 25.25 10.32
CA PHE A 445 -5.03 24.62 9.76
C PHE A 445 -6.35 25.21 10.26
N ILE A 446 -6.30 26.19 11.16
CA ILE A 446 -7.48 26.90 11.69
C ILE A 446 -7.54 28.29 11.06
N ARG A 447 -8.63 28.59 10.35
CA ARG A 447 -8.89 29.90 9.73
C ARG A 447 -9.78 30.77 10.60
N THR A 448 -10.76 30.16 11.27
CA THR A 448 -11.67 30.85 12.20
C THR A 448 -12.00 29.97 13.40
N GLU A 449 -12.42 30.59 14.51
CA GLU A 449 -12.84 29.84 15.71
C GLU A 449 -14.03 28.89 15.50
N LYS A 450 -14.81 29.10 14.44
CA LYS A 450 -15.96 28.24 14.07
C LYS A 450 -15.51 26.85 13.61
N GLU A 451 -14.26 26.69 13.24
CA GLU A 451 -13.68 25.42 12.76
C GLU A 451 -13.15 24.57 13.90
N ILE A 452 -13.04 25.13 15.11
CA ILE A 452 -12.47 24.43 16.24
C ILE A 452 -13.46 23.37 16.73
N PRO A 453 -13.06 22.08 16.81
CA PRO A 453 -13.92 21.02 17.32
C PRO A 453 -14.38 21.33 18.75
N ILE A 454 -15.67 21.15 19.03
CA ILE A 454 -16.29 21.48 20.33
C ILE A 454 -15.54 20.82 21.49
N VAL A 455 -15.20 19.54 21.34
CA VAL A 455 -14.52 18.72 22.37
C VAL A 455 -13.16 19.31 22.76
N TYR A 456 -12.45 19.96 21.84
CA TYR A 456 -11.10 20.52 22.07
C TYR A 456 -11.11 22.05 22.17
N LYS A 457 -12.28 22.70 22.15
CA LYS A 457 -12.38 24.14 21.94
C LYS A 457 -11.61 24.97 22.96
N ARG A 458 -11.74 24.66 24.25
CA ARG A 458 -11.06 25.38 25.33
C ARG A 458 -9.54 25.29 25.21
N GLU A 459 -9.03 24.08 24.96
CA GLU A 459 -7.60 23.79 24.87
C GLU A 459 -6.97 24.43 23.63
N VAL A 460 -7.64 24.31 22.48
CA VAL A 460 -7.18 24.90 21.22
C VAL A 460 -7.18 26.43 21.28
N ILE A 461 -8.20 27.06 21.87
CA ILE A 461 -8.21 28.53 22.01
C ILE A 461 -7.06 29.01 22.90
N ALA A 462 -6.73 28.28 23.97
CA ALA A 462 -5.59 28.62 24.82
C ALA A 462 -4.28 28.56 24.02
N TYR A 463 -4.05 27.47 23.28
CA TYR A 463 -2.91 27.30 22.40
C TYR A 463 -2.82 28.40 21.32
N LEU A 464 -3.92 28.73 20.65
CA LEU A 464 -3.94 29.75 19.60
C LEU A 464 -3.57 31.15 20.15
N LYS A 465 -3.97 31.47 21.38
CA LYS A 465 -3.55 32.72 22.05
C LYS A 465 -2.07 32.74 22.36
N GLU A 466 -1.52 31.62 22.85
CA GLU A 466 -0.11 31.47 23.17
C GLU A 466 0.79 31.69 21.94
N VAL A 467 0.41 31.13 20.79
CA VAL A 467 1.18 31.25 19.53
C VAL A 467 0.85 32.53 18.75
N GLY A 468 0.04 33.44 19.30
CA GLY A 468 -0.29 34.71 18.66
C GLY A 468 -1.07 34.58 17.34
N TRP A 469 -1.90 33.54 17.21
CA TRP A 469 -2.67 33.26 16.00
C TRP A 469 -3.65 34.39 15.66
N LYS A 470 -3.81 34.66 14.36
CA LYS A 470 -4.79 35.60 13.82
C LYS A 470 -5.72 34.89 12.83
N PRO A 471 -7.01 35.27 12.76
CA PRO A 471 -7.93 34.74 11.78
C PRO A 471 -7.39 34.88 10.35
N LYS A 472 -7.57 33.82 9.55
CA LYS A 472 -7.14 33.76 8.15
C LYS A 472 -8.34 33.94 7.22
N ILE A 473 -8.10 34.47 6.03
CA ILE A 473 -9.14 34.67 5.02
C ILE A 473 -9.60 33.30 4.50
N SER A 474 -10.92 33.11 4.44
CA SER A 474 -11.50 31.95 3.77
C SER A 474 -11.73 32.28 2.30
N LEU A 475 -11.29 31.39 1.41
CA LEU A 475 -11.42 31.57 -0.03
C LEU A 475 -12.77 31.03 -0.50
N SER A 476 -13.40 31.71 -1.45
CA SER A 476 -14.65 31.25 -2.06
C SER A 476 -14.38 30.23 -3.17
N LEU A 477 -13.31 30.43 -3.95
CA LEU A 477 -12.90 29.53 -5.02
C LEU A 477 -11.36 29.44 -5.11
N PRO A 478 -10.68 28.68 -4.24
CA PRO A 478 -9.23 28.52 -4.32
C PRO A 478 -8.82 27.84 -5.64
N THR A 479 -7.86 28.44 -6.35
CA THR A 479 -7.25 27.89 -7.57
C THR A 479 -5.79 28.31 -7.74
N LEU A 480 -4.96 27.42 -8.29
CA LEU A 480 -3.60 27.68 -8.72
C LEU A 480 -3.56 28.30 -10.13
N ILE A 481 -4.65 28.21 -10.89
CA ILE A 481 -4.79 28.82 -12.22
C ILE A 481 -4.82 30.35 -12.07
N GLY A 482 -3.99 31.03 -12.85
CA GLY A 482 -3.76 32.48 -12.73
C GLY A 482 -2.89 32.90 -11.52
N THR A 483 -2.61 31.98 -10.59
CA THR A 483 -1.58 32.19 -9.55
C THR A 483 -0.19 32.05 -10.14
N TYR A 484 0.01 30.96 -10.88
CA TYR A 484 1.23 30.62 -11.59
C TYR A 484 0.99 30.58 -13.11
N GLU A 485 2.06 30.43 -13.89
CA GLU A 485 1.93 30.24 -15.34
C GLU A 485 1.13 28.97 -15.63
N THR A 486 0.01 29.13 -16.33
CA THR A 486 -1.00 28.09 -16.56
C THR A 486 -1.53 28.20 -17.99
N LYS A 487 -1.92 27.09 -18.61
CA LYS A 487 -2.44 27.08 -20.00
C LYS A 487 -3.94 27.35 -20.06
N VAL A 488 -4.63 27.10 -18.96
CA VAL A 488 -6.07 27.26 -18.83
C VAL A 488 -6.38 28.67 -18.32
N PRO A 489 -7.35 29.40 -18.90
CA PRO A 489 -7.74 30.71 -18.38
C PRO A 489 -8.46 30.58 -17.02
N ILE A 490 -8.30 31.58 -16.15
CA ILE A 490 -8.94 31.60 -14.82
C ILE A 490 -10.47 31.50 -14.91
N GLU A 491 -11.07 32.01 -15.97
CA GLU A 491 -12.50 31.94 -16.26
C GLU A 491 -13.00 30.50 -16.32
N ALA A 492 -12.15 29.53 -16.70
CA ALA A 492 -12.53 28.11 -16.72
C ALA A 492 -12.73 27.53 -15.31
N THR A 493 -12.24 28.19 -14.26
CA THR A 493 -12.42 27.77 -12.87
C THR A 493 -13.78 28.18 -12.30
N VAL A 494 -14.40 29.20 -12.89
CA VAL A 494 -15.70 29.74 -12.50
C VAL A 494 -16.74 29.17 -13.46
N LYS A 495 -17.76 28.49 -12.91
CA LYS A 495 -18.90 28.04 -13.69
C LYS A 495 -20.13 28.87 -13.39
#